data_AF-A0A931MMD5-F1
#
_entry.id   AF-A0A931MMD5-F1
#
_cell.length_a   1.000
_cell.length_b   1.000
_cell.length_c   1.000
_cell.angle_alpha   90.00
_cell.angle_beta   90.00
_cell.angle_gamma   90.00
#
_symmetry.space_group_name_H-M   'P 1'
#
loop_
_entity.id
_entity.type
_entity.pdbx_description
1 polymer ?
#
loop_
_entity_poly.entity_id
_entity_poly.type
_entity_poly.pdbx_seq_one_letter_code
_entity_poly.pdbx_strand_id
1 'polypeptide(L)'
;MRIMTEDDLAVYLRPRESEWTLALERYRDACAVMRRVIDQAEAEGKDLPSGPEDAHEAAARALILTPGTHLLHVAQKVRALDNLLGLSANWPGLADVLIHDLMQLIGTSDGEQAFLPSSIMFMPTRTVA
;
A
#
# COMPACT_ATOMS: atom_id res chain seq x y z
N MET A 1 9.33 -5.58 32.69
CA MET A 1 8.39 -5.57 31.56
C MET A 1 7.47 -4.37 31.77
N ARG A 2 7.53 -3.34 30.92
CA ARG A 2 6.68 -2.15 31.08
C ARG A 2 5.36 -2.41 30.37
N ILE A 3 4.25 -2.28 31.09
CA ILE A 3 2.90 -2.43 30.55
C ILE A 3 2.55 -1.13 29.82
N MET A 4 2.20 -1.23 28.54
CA MET A 4 1.80 -0.11 27.70
C MET A 4 0.46 0.45 28.20
N THR A 5 0.37 1.74 28.49
CA THR A 5 -0.87 2.37 29.00
C THR A 5 -1.84 2.71 27.86
N GLU A 6 -3.09 3.02 28.17
CA GLU A 6 -4.06 3.51 27.16
C GLU A 6 -3.56 4.77 26.43
N ASP A 7 -2.86 5.66 27.13
CA ASP A 7 -2.23 6.85 26.53
C ASP A 7 -1.08 6.48 25.58
N ASP A 8 -0.26 5.49 25.94
CA ASP A 8 0.78 4.96 25.07
C ASP A 8 0.17 4.32 23.80
N LEU A 9 -0.94 3.60 23.96
CA LEU A 9 -1.71 3.03 22.86
C LEU A 9 -2.30 4.11 21.95
N ALA A 10 -2.90 5.15 22.54
CA ALA A 10 -3.50 6.26 21.80
C ALA A 10 -2.46 7.03 20.98
N VAL A 11 -1.25 7.23 21.51
CA VAL A 11 -0.12 7.83 20.77
C VAL A 11 0.38 6.91 19.64
N TYR A 12 0.44 5.60 19.90
CA TYR A 12 0.83 4.63 18.88
C TYR A 12 -0.20 4.53 17.74
N LEU A 13 -1.48 4.69 18.07
CA LEU A 13 -2.62 4.69 17.15
C LEU A 13 -2.90 6.06 16.54
N ARG A 14 -2.16 7.13 16.90
CA ARG A 14 -2.33 8.43 16.23
C ARG A 14 -2.09 8.25 14.73
N PRO A 15 -2.93 8.84 13.87
CA PRO A 15 -2.71 8.80 12.43
C PRO A 15 -1.37 9.48 12.12
N ARG A 16 -0.36 8.66 11.81
CA ARG A 16 0.81 9.13 11.06
C ARG A 16 0.36 9.29 9.61
N GLU A 17 1.04 10.14 8.84
CA GLU A 17 0.88 10.11 7.38
C GLU A 17 1.06 8.66 6.94
N SER A 18 -0.05 8.05 6.51
CA SER A 18 -0.02 6.67 6.07
C SER A 18 0.69 6.64 4.72
N GLU A 19 1.40 5.55 4.41
CA GLU A 19 1.98 5.38 3.07
C GLU A 19 0.90 5.54 1.98
N TRP A 20 -0.36 5.22 2.31
CA TRP A 20 -1.52 5.45 1.47
C TRP A 20 -1.87 6.93 1.27
N THR A 21 -1.77 7.77 2.30
CA THR A 21 -1.96 9.23 2.20
C THR A 21 -0.93 9.83 1.24
N LEU A 22 0.34 9.42 1.39
CA LEU A 22 1.42 9.84 0.50
C LEU A 22 1.22 9.34 -0.93
N ALA A 23 0.78 8.09 -1.11
CA ALA A 23 0.45 7.54 -2.43
C ALA A 23 -0.70 8.31 -3.10
N LEU A 24 -1.72 8.70 -2.32
CA LEU A 24 -2.88 9.45 -2.80
C LEU A 24 -2.50 10.86 -3.24
N GLU A 25 -1.64 11.54 -2.48
CA GLU A 25 -1.13 12.87 -2.86
C GLU A 25 -0.29 12.79 -4.13
N ARG A 26 0.65 11.83 -4.22
CA ARG A 26 1.44 11.59 -5.43
C ARG A 26 0.56 11.31 -6.66
N TYR A 27 -0.51 10.53 -6.49
CA TYR A 27 -1.45 10.28 -7.57
C TYR A 27 -2.20 11.54 -8.00
N ARG A 28 -2.67 12.35 -7.05
CA ARG A 28 -3.32 13.64 -7.34
C ARG A 28 -2.39 14.59 -8.09
N ASP A 29 -1.13 14.68 -7.68
CA ASP A 29 -0.11 15.48 -8.35
C ASP A 29 0.14 14.99 -9.79
N ALA A 30 0.25 13.68 -9.98
CA ALA A 30 0.43 13.09 -11.31
C ALA A 30 -0.78 13.35 -12.22
N CYS A 31 -2.02 13.26 -11.69
CA CYS A 31 -3.22 13.64 -12.44
C CYS A 31 -3.22 15.12 -12.82
N ALA A 32 -2.80 16.01 -11.91
CA ALA A 32 -2.74 17.44 -12.18
C ALA A 32 -1.70 17.76 -13.28
N VAL A 33 -0.55 17.09 -13.27
CA VAL A 33 0.46 17.22 -14.34
C VAL A 33 -0.08 16.71 -15.67
N MET A 34 -0.65 15.49 -15.70
CA MET A 34 -1.23 14.91 -16.91
C MET A 34 -2.32 15.81 -17.50
N ARG A 35 -3.16 16.39 -16.66
CA ARG A 35 -4.20 17.34 -17.10
C ARG A 35 -3.61 18.57 -17.77
N ARG A 36 -2.59 19.21 -17.17
CA ARG A 36 -1.93 20.37 -17.78
C ARG A 36 -1.30 20.05 -19.13
N VAL A 37 -0.71 18.85 -19.25
CA VAL A 37 -0.09 18.39 -20.49
C VAL A 37 -1.14 18.19 -21.58
N ILE A 38 -2.28 17.58 -21.24
CA ILE A 38 -3.42 17.42 -22.17
C ILE A 38 -3.93 18.80 -22.61
N ASP A 39 -4.21 19.69 -21.65
CA ASP A 39 -4.74 21.03 -21.94
C ASP A 39 -3.77 21.83 -22.84
N GLN A 40 -2.45 21.69 -22.63
CA GLN A 40 -1.43 22.32 -23.47
C GLN A 40 -1.38 21.72 -24.88
N ALA A 41 -1.40 20.39 -25.01
CA ALA A 41 -1.39 19.71 -26.30
C ALA A 41 -2.63 20.09 -27.14
N GLU A 42 -3.80 20.16 -26.50
CA GLU A 42 -5.04 20.62 -27.13
C GLU A 42 -4.94 22.08 -27.59
N ALA A 43 -4.41 22.98 -26.75
CA ALA A 43 -4.26 24.40 -27.08
C ALA A 43 -3.25 24.64 -28.23
N GLU A 44 -2.18 23.83 -28.29
CA GLU A 44 -1.17 23.92 -29.33
C GLU A 44 -1.52 23.15 -30.61
N GLY A 45 -2.58 22.33 -30.58
CA GLY A 45 -2.96 21.44 -31.68
C GLY A 45 -1.88 20.40 -32.00
N LYS A 46 -1.14 19.95 -30.98
CA LYS A 46 -0.02 19.01 -31.10
C LYS A 46 -0.35 17.69 -30.42
N ASP A 47 0.41 16.67 -30.78
CA ASP A 47 0.36 15.38 -30.09
C ASP A 47 0.85 15.50 -28.64
N LEU A 48 0.38 14.59 -27.80
CA LEU A 48 0.79 14.47 -26.40
C LEU A 48 2.30 14.16 -26.30
N PRO A 49 3.07 14.90 -25.49
CA PRO A 49 4.47 14.58 -25.23
C PRO A 49 4.57 13.28 -24.42
N SER A 50 5.54 12.43 -24.75
CA SER A 50 5.79 11.16 -24.07
C SER A 50 6.31 11.34 -22.64
N GLY A 51 5.89 10.48 -21.70
CA GLY A 51 6.45 10.38 -20.35
C GLY A 51 5.51 10.76 -19.18
N PRO A 52 4.63 11.76 -19.28
CA PRO A 52 3.62 12.03 -18.24
C PRO A 52 2.68 10.84 -17.98
N GLU A 53 2.43 10.00 -18.99
CA GLU A 53 1.66 8.76 -18.82
C GLU A 53 2.34 7.75 -17.87
N ASP A 54 3.66 7.61 -17.95
CA ASP A 54 4.43 6.67 -17.10
C ASP A 54 4.37 7.10 -15.63
N ALA A 55 4.47 8.42 -15.37
CA ALA A 55 4.37 8.97 -14.03
C ALA A 55 2.96 8.79 -13.44
N HIS A 56 1.92 8.98 -14.27
CA HIS A 56 0.53 8.72 -13.88
C HIS A 56 0.28 7.24 -13.59
N GLU A 57 0.74 6.33 -14.46
CA GLU A 57 0.61 4.89 -14.28
C GLU A 57 1.32 4.42 -12.99
N ALA A 58 2.56 4.87 -12.77
CA ALA A 58 3.33 4.51 -11.59
C ALA A 58 2.64 4.96 -10.30
N ALA A 59 2.12 6.20 -10.26
CA ALA A 59 1.41 6.73 -9.11
C ALA A 59 0.07 5.99 -8.87
N ALA A 60 -0.65 5.65 -9.93
CA ALA A 60 -1.88 4.87 -9.85
C ALA A 60 -1.63 3.46 -9.29
N ARG A 61 -0.60 2.76 -9.81
CA ARG A 61 -0.18 1.44 -9.30
C ARG A 61 0.19 1.50 -7.83
N ALA A 62 0.97 2.50 -7.42
CA ALA A 62 1.33 2.69 -6.02
C ALA A 62 0.09 2.86 -5.12
N LEU A 63 -0.87 3.70 -5.52
CA LEU A 63 -2.10 3.92 -4.77
C LEU A 63 -2.92 2.64 -4.57
N ILE A 64 -2.98 1.78 -5.60
CA ILE A 64 -3.70 0.51 -5.58
C ILE A 64 -2.96 -0.55 -4.74
N LEU A 65 -1.63 -0.63 -4.86
CA LEU A 65 -0.83 -1.70 -4.24
C LEU A 65 -0.53 -1.47 -2.76
N THR A 66 -0.57 -0.21 -2.30
CA THR A 66 -0.22 0.15 -0.91
C THR A 66 -1.14 -0.52 0.13
N PRO A 67 -2.49 -0.47 -0.01
CA PRO A 67 -3.38 -1.21 0.88
C PRO A 67 -3.13 -2.72 0.88
N GLY A 68 -2.86 -3.29 -0.31
CA GLY A 68 -2.58 -4.72 -0.45
C GLY A 68 -1.33 -5.15 0.32
N THR A 69 -0.28 -4.35 0.26
CA THR A 69 0.98 -4.59 0.99
C THR A 69 0.76 -4.55 2.52
N HIS A 70 -0.06 -3.62 3.01
CA HIS A 70 -0.39 -3.56 4.43
C HIS A 70 -1.16 -4.79 4.91
N LEU A 71 -2.16 -5.24 4.14
CA LEU A 71 -2.93 -6.44 4.47
C LEU A 71 -2.06 -7.70 4.51
N LEU A 72 -1.11 -7.83 3.58
CA LEU A 72 -0.12 -8.90 3.60
C LEU A 72 0.76 -8.85 4.87
N HIS A 73 1.24 -7.67 5.27
CA HIS A 73 1.97 -7.52 6.53
C HIS A 73 1.13 -7.90 7.76
N VAL A 74 -0.18 -7.63 7.77
CA VAL A 74 -1.06 -8.09 8.85
C VAL A 74 -1.13 -9.62 8.88
N ALA A 75 -1.31 -10.26 7.72
CA ALA A 75 -1.37 -11.72 7.64
C ALA A 75 -0.06 -12.39 8.13
N GLN A 76 1.10 -11.82 7.78
CA GLN A 76 2.39 -12.29 8.28
C GLN A 76 2.51 -12.16 9.81
N LYS A 77 1.99 -11.08 10.40
CA LYS A 77 1.95 -10.90 11.86
C LYS A 77 1.02 -11.90 12.54
N VAL A 78 -0.13 -12.22 11.94
CA VAL A 78 -1.04 -13.27 12.44
C VAL A 78 -0.31 -14.62 12.49
N ARG A 79 0.42 -15.00 11.43
CA ARG A 79 1.25 -16.20 11.44
C ARG A 79 2.31 -16.19 12.54
N ALA A 80 3.02 -15.06 12.70
CA ALA A 80 4.04 -14.94 13.73
C ALA A 80 3.44 -15.07 15.14
N LEU A 81 2.28 -14.47 15.38
CA LEU A 81 1.55 -14.61 16.64
C LEU A 81 1.10 -16.04 16.90
N ASP A 82 0.66 -16.77 15.87
CA ASP A 82 0.28 -18.17 16.01
C ASP A 82 1.49 -19.03 16.45
N ASN A 83 2.62 -18.85 15.78
CA ASN A 83 3.86 -19.55 16.12
C ASN A 83 4.39 -19.22 17.52
N LEU A 84 4.25 -17.97 17.99
CA LEU A 84 4.80 -17.52 19.26
C LEU A 84 3.89 -17.77 20.46
N LEU A 85 2.57 -17.62 20.28
CA LEU A 85 1.58 -17.67 21.36
C LEU A 85 0.69 -18.91 21.30
N GLY A 86 0.81 -19.73 20.25
CA GLY A 86 -0.05 -20.87 20.02
C GLY A 86 -1.51 -20.44 19.88
N LEU A 87 -1.80 -19.48 19.00
CA LEU A 87 -3.18 -19.03 18.75
C LEU A 87 -4.06 -20.23 18.38
N SER A 88 -3.57 -21.11 17.51
CA SER A 88 -4.22 -22.34 17.07
C SER A 88 -4.25 -23.43 18.15
N ALA A 89 -3.37 -23.36 19.16
CA ALA A 89 -3.40 -24.25 20.32
C ALA A 89 -4.52 -23.87 21.32
N ASN A 90 -4.82 -22.58 21.42
CA ASN A 90 -5.87 -22.05 22.31
C ASN A 90 -7.22 -21.88 21.58
N TRP A 91 -7.19 -21.59 20.29
CA TRP A 91 -8.35 -21.38 19.40
C TRP A 91 -8.08 -22.02 18.03
N PRO A 92 -8.44 -23.31 17.86
CA PRO A 92 -8.17 -24.06 16.64
C PRO A 92 -8.73 -23.37 15.38
N GLY A 93 -7.88 -23.17 14.38
CA GLY A 93 -8.25 -22.61 13.07
C GLY A 93 -8.41 -21.09 13.02
N LEU A 94 -8.26 -20.37 14.13
CA LEU A 94 -8.40 -18.91 14.16
C LEU A 94 -7.37 -18.21 13.26
N ALA A 95 -6.11 -18.64 13.30
CA ALA A 95 -5.05 -18.05 12.49
C ALA A 95 -5.33 -18.24 10.99
N ASP A 96 -5.78 -19.45 10.60
CA ASP A 96 -6.11 -19.78 9.21
C ASP A 96 -7.27 -18.94 8.67
N VAL A 97 -8.35 -18.80 9.46
CA VAL A 97 -9.50 -17.96 9.10
C VAL A 97 -9.08 -16.51 8.91
N LEU A 98 -8.31 -15.95 9.85
CA LEU A 98 -7.84 -14.57 9.77
C LEU A 98 -6.95 -14.33 8.55
N ILE A 99 -6.03 -15.24 8.26
CA ILE A 99 -5.14 -15.14 7.09
C ILE A 99 -5.97 -15.26 5.81
N HIS A 100 -6.87 -16.23 5.74
CA HIS A 100 -7.74 -16.44 4.58
C HIS A 100 -8.60 -15.19 4.28
N ASP A 101 -9.24 -14.61 5.29
CA ASP A 101 -10.06 -13.40 5.12
C ASP A 101 -9.22 -12.20 4.66
N LEU A 102 -8.01 -12.03 5.20
CA LEU A 102 -7.07 -10.99 4.77
C LEU A 102 -6.60 -11.18 3.32
N MET A 103 -6.40 -12.43 2.88
CA MET A 103 -6.02 -12.73 1.51
C MET A 103 -7.20 -12.48 0.54
N GLN A 104 -8.43 -12.87 0.91
CA GLN A 104 -9.62 -12.58 0.11
C GLN A 104 -9.85 -11.08 -0.11
N LEU A 105 -9.57 -10.26 0.91
CA LEU A 105 -9.68 -8.80 0.82
C LEU A 105 -8.74 -8.17 -0.23
N ILE A 106 -7.60 -8.82 -0.53
CA ILE A 106 -6.67 -8.37 -1.57
C ILE A 106 -6.81 -9.15 -2.88
N GLY A 107 -7.85 -9.98 -3.00
CA GLY A 107 -8.12 -10.78 -4.19
C GLY A 107 -7.11 -11.90 -4.44
N THR A 108 -6.39 -12.35 -3.41
CA THR A 108 -5.50 -13.51 -3.50
C THR A 108 -6.04 -14.66 -2.67
N SER A 109 -5.72 -15.89 -3.06
CA SER A 109 -6.02 -17.10 -2.30
C SER A 109 -4.77 -17.74 -1.69
N ASP A 110 -3.57 -17.23 -2.04
CA ASP A 110 -2.30 -17.82 -1.64
C ASP A 110 -1.38 -16.78 -0.98
N GLY A 111 -1.29 -16.85 0.35
CA GLY A 111 -0.41 -16.01 1.16
C GLY A 111 1.05 -16.46 1.15
N GLU A 112 1.38 -17.63 0.60
CA GLU A 112 2.75 -18.16 0.47
C GLU A 112 3.47 -17.57 -0.75
N GLN A 113 2.74 -17.23 -1.81
CA GLN A 113 3.29 -16.79 -3.10
C GLN A 113 3.16 -15.28 -3.36
N ALA A 114 2.48 -14.54 -2.49
CA ALA A 114 2.34 -13.10 -2.62
C ALA A 114 3.70 -12.41 -2.32
N PHE A 115 4.50 -12.21 -3.38
CA PHE A 115 5.67 -11.34 -3.29
C PHE A 115 5.23 -9.96 -2.83
N LEU A 116 5.83 -9.45 -1.75
CA LEU A 116 5.63 -8.07 -1.31
C LEU A 116 5.96 -7.14 -2.48
N PRO A 117 5.02 -6.31 -2.95
CA PRO A 117 5.36 -5.24 -3.88
C PRO A 117 6.44 -4.37 -3.23
N SER A 118 7.43 -3.95 -4.01
CA SER A 118 8.45 -3.00 -3.54
C SER A 118 7.74 -1.80 -2.91
N SER A 119 8.06 -1.47 -1.64
CA SER A 119 7.47 -0.29 -0.98
C SER A 119 7.72 0.95 -1.84
N ILE A 120 6.72 1.83 -1.89
CA ILE A 120 6.76 3.12 -2.58
C ILE A 120 7.88 4.05 -2.08
N MET A 121 8.45 3.78 -0.90
CA MET A 121 9.65 4.47 -0.42
C MET A 121 10.91 4.13 -1.25
N PHE A 122 10.90 3.01 -1.97
CA PHE A 122 12.03 2.53 -2.76
C PHE A 122 11.81 2.58 -4.27
N MET A 123 10.67 3.09 -4.75
CA MET A 123 10.47 3.33 -6.18
C MET A 123 11.27 4.58 -6.59
N PRO A 124 12.28 4.45 -7.48
CA PRO A 124 13.01 5.61 -7.97
C PRO A 124 12.04 6.50 -8.76
N THR A 125 11.81 7.72 -8.27
CA THR A 125 11.34 8.80 -9.12
C THR A 125 12.40 9.00 -10.20
N ARG A 126 12.16 8.52 -11.42
CA ARG A 126 12.97 8.93 -12.57
C ARG A 126 12.77 10.44 -12.73
N THR A 127 13.70 11.22 -12.17
CA THR A 127 13.89 12.61 -12.55
C THR A 127 14.38 12.59 -14.00
N VAL A 128 13.47 12.95 -14.91
CA VAL A 128 13.84 13.26 -16.29
C VAL A 128 14.66 14.54 -16.23
N ALA A 129 15.93 14.44 -16.65
CA ALA A 129 16.86 15.56 -16.80
C ALA A 129 16.58 16.35 -18.09
#